data_AF-A0A929W4J7-F1
#
_entry.id   AF-A0A929W4J7-F1
#
_cell.length_a   1.000
_cell.length_b   1.000
_cell.length_c   1.000
_cell.angle_alpha   90.00
_cell.angle_beta   90.00
_cell.angle_gamma   90.00
#
_symmetry.space_group_name_H-M   'P 1'
#
loop_
_entity.id
_entity.type
_entity.pdbx_description
1 polymer ?
#
loop_
_entity_poly.entity_id
_entity_poly.type
_entity_poly.pdbx_seq_one_letter_code
_entity_poly.pdbx_strand_id
1 'polypeptide(L)'
;MNFSFRDLLREATQPATLRSIPFILFGCLVAAVALVYFINPYGIVPGGAFGASIVIHAIFPSMAIGTLGLMIQIPLMLISMV
;
A
#
# COMPACT_ATOMS: atom_id res chain seq x y z
N MET A 1 -9.02 -6.89 -20.53
CA MET A 1 -9.89 -7.45 -19.47
C MET A 1 -10.68 -6.30 -18.87
N ASN A 2 -11.95 -6.13 -19.23
CA ASN A 2 -12.79 -5.11 -18.58
C ASN A 2 -13.17 -5.62 -17.19
N PHE A 3 -12.36 -5.28 -16.18
CA PHE A 3 -12.77 -5.46 -14.79
C PHE A 3 -13.92 -4.49 -14.52
N SER A 4 -15.15 -5.00 -14.46
CA SER A 4 -16.30 -4.18 -14.05
C SER A 4 -16.18 -3.91 -12.56
N PHE A 5 -16.44 -2.68 -12.13
CA PHE A 5 -16.44 -2.30 -10.71
C PHE A 5 -17.39 -3.17 -9.87
N ARG A 6 -18.46 -3.67 -10.50
CA ARG A 6 -19.40 -4.63 -9.92
C ARG A 6 -18.77 -5.98 -9.63
N ASP A 7 -17.84 -6.44 -10.46
CA ASP A 7 -17.13 -7.70 -10.27
C ASP A 7 -16.16 -7.59 -9.10
N LEU A 8 -15.49 -6.45 -8.93
CA LEU A 8 -14.65 -6.16 -7.75
C LEU A 8 -15.46 -6.17 -6.44
N LEU A 9 -16.62 -5.51 -6.43
CA LEU A 9 -17.51 -5.50 -5.26
C LEU A 9 -18.04 -6.91 -4.95
N ARG A 10 -18.36 -7.69 -5.98
CA ARG A 10 -18.85 -9.06 -5.84
C ARG A 10 -17.76 -9.97 -5.26
N GLU A 11 -16.52 -9.82 -5.71
CA GLU A 11 -15.36 -10.54 -5.19
C GLU A 11 -15.04 -10.15 -3.73
N ALA A 12 -15.09 -8.86 -3.41
CA ALA A 12 -14.90 -8.37 -2.04
C ALA A 12 -15.97 -8.87 -1.07
N THR A 13 -17.21 -9.10 -1.56
CA THR A 13 -18.35 -9.54 -0.76
C THR A 13 -18.43 -11.07 -0.61
N GLN A 14 -17.53 -11.83 -1.25
CA GLN A 14 -17.52 -13.28 -1.10
C GLN A 14 -17.22 -13.69 0.35
N PRO A 15 -17.94 -14.69 0.91
CA PRO A 15 -17.77 -15.11 2.30
C PRO A 15 -16.38 -15.70 2.60
N ALA A 16 -15.69 -16.21 1.58
CA ALA A 16 -14.30 -16.66 1.68
C ALA A 16 -13.34 -15.47 1.91
N THR A 17 -13.48 -14.41 1.11
CA THR A 17 -12.71 -13.16 1.24
C THR A 17 -13.02 -12.44 2.55
N LEU A 18 -14.29 -12.47 3.00
CA LEU A 18 -14.68 -11.84 4.26
C LEU A 18 -13.99 -12.47 5.47
N ARG A 19 -13.72 -13.78 5.43
CA ARG A 19 -12.97 -14.48 6.47
C ARG A 19 -11.47 -14.15 6.46
N SER A 20 -10.91 -13.74 5.32
CA SER A 20 -9.50 -13.36 5.23
C SER A 20 -9.25 -11.88 5.59
N ILE A 21 -10.26 -11.01 5.55
CA ILE A 21 -10.15 -9.60 5.98
C ILE A 21 -9.41 -9.42 7.32
N PRO A 22 -9.76 -10.10 8.43
CA PRO A 22 -9.05 -9.91 9.69
C PRO A 22 -7.56 -10.30 9.60
N PHE A 23 -7.23 -11.35 8.84
CA PHE A 23 -5.84 -11.76 8.62
C PHE A 23 -5.07 -10.77 7.72
N ILE A 24 -5.74 -10.20 6.71
CA ILE A 24 -5.17 -9.17 5.84
C ILE A 24 -4.89 -7.91 6.65
N LEU A 25 -5.85 -7.44 7.45
CA LEU A 25 -5.68 -6.28 8.33
C LEU A 25 -4.54 -6.49 9.32
N PHE A 26 -4.43 -7.69 9.91
CA PHE A 26 -3.32 -8.04 10.78
C PHE A 26 -1.97 -8.02 10.03
N GLY A 27 -1.91 -8.58 8.82
CA GLY A 27 -0.73 -8.53 7.97
C GLY A 27 -0.33 -7.10 7.59
N CYS A 28 -1.30 -6.25 7.26
CA CYS A 28 -1.07 -4.82 6.98
C CYS A 28 -0.53 -4.08 8.21
N LEU A 29 -1.05 -4.37 9.41
CA LEU A 29 -0.55 -3.80 10.65
C LEU A 29 0.92 -4.18 10.88
N VAL A 30 1.25 -5.48 10.74
CA VAL A 30 2.62 -5.98 10.89
C VAL A 30 3.57 -5.33 9.87
N ALA A 31 3.14 -5.20 8.61
CA ALA A 31 3.91 -4.55 7.56
C ALA A 31 4.15 -3.05 7.85
N ALA A 32 3.14 -2.35 8.38
CA ALA A 32 3.27 -0.94 8.77
C ALA A 32 4.27 -0.77 9.93
N VAL A 33 4.22 -1.65 10.94
CA VAL A 33 5.18 -1.67 12.05
C VAL A 33 6.60 -1.93 11.54
N ALA A 34 6.78 -2.92 10.65
CA ALA A 34 8.07 -3.22 10.04
C ALA A 34 8.63 -2.03 9.25
N LEU A 35 7.78 -1.29 8.53
CA LEU A 35 8.20 -0.12 7.77
C LEU A 35 8.74 1.00 8.69
N VAL A 36 8.07 1.26 9.81
CA VAL A 36 8.46 2.33 10.73
C VAL A 36 9.69 1.96 11.58
N TYR A 37 9.73 0.74 12.11
CA TYR A 37 10.77 0.34 13.08
C TYR A 37 12.00 -0.33 12.47
N PHE A 38 11.90 -0.90 11.26
CA PHE A 38 13.05 -1.49 10.57
C PHE A 38 13.43 -0.65 9.35
N ILE A 39 12.54 -0.50 8.38
CA ILE A 39 12.89 0.05 7.07
C ILE A 39 13.37 1.51 7.19
N ASN A 40 12.64 2.35 7.92
CA ASN A 40 12.97 3.76 8.10
C ASN A 40 14.31 4.02 8.80
N PRO A 41 14.60 3.48 10.01
CA PRO A 41 15.86 3.76 10.70
C PRO A 41 17.09 3.14 10.03
N TYR A 42 16.94 2.03 9.31
CA TYR A 42 18.05 1.38 8.61
C TYR A 42 18.24 1.87 7.16
N GLY A 43 17.42 2.82 6.69
CA GLY A 43 17.52 3.36 5.34
C GLY A 43 17.35 2.31 4.23
N ILE A 44 16.64 1.22 4.52
CA ILE A 44 16.41 0.14 3.55
C ILE A 44 15.33 0.63 2.59
N VAL A 45 15.55 0.47 1.28
CA VAL A 45 14.57 0.90 0.28
C VAL A 45 13.99 -0.35 -0.39
N PRO A 46 12.79 -0.84 0.00
CA PRO A 46 12.04 -1.77 -0.83
C PRO A 46 11.77 -1.11 -2.18
N GLY A 47 11.89 -1.82 -3.30
CA GLY A 47 11.66 -1.24 -4.64
C GLY A 47 10.20 -0.79 -4.90
N GLY A 48 9.94 -0.27 -6.11
CA GLY A 48 8.59 0.11 -6.55
C GLY A 48 8.09 1.45 -5.99
N ALA A 49 6.76 1.61 -5.89
CA ALA A 49 6.13 2.86 -5.45
C ALA A 49 6.49 3.25 -4.00
N PHE A 50 6.52 2.27 -3.08
CA PHE A 50 6.93 2.51 -1.68
C PHE A 50 8.41 2.90 -1.57
N GLY A 51 9.28 2.35 -2.43
CA GLY A 51 10.69 2.74 -2.50
C GLY A 51 10.89 4.18 -2.93
N ALA A 52 10.15 4.60 -3.96
CA ALA A 52 10.16 5.99 -4.40
C ALA A 52 9.73 6.94 -3.27
N SER A 53 8.73 6.57 -2.47
CA SER A 53 8.30 7.35 -1.30
C SER A 53 9.39 7.50 -0.24
N ILE A 54 10.18 6.47 0.01
CA ILE A 54 11.28 6.50 0.98
C ILE A 54 12.43 7.37 0.47
N VAL A 55 12.78 7.27 -0.81
CA VAL A 55 13.81 8.12 -1.43
C VAL A 55 13.39 9.59 -1.42
N ILE A 56 12.13 9.89 -1.73
CA ILE A 56 11.60 11.26 -1.66
C ILE A 56 11.61 11.78 -0.22
N HIS A 57 11.26 10.94 0.76
CA HIS A 57 11.37 11.29 2.18
C HIS A 57 12.82 11.59 2.60
N ALA A 58 13.81 10.88 2.05
CA ALA A 58 15.22 11.15 2.31
C ALA A 58 15.69 12.52 1.76
N ILE A 59 15.07 13.02 0.69
CA ILE A 59 15.34 14.36 0.13
C ILE A 59 14.52 15.44 0.88
N PHE A 60 13.27 15.13 1.23
CA PHE A 60 12.34 16.02 1.93
C PHE A 60 11.80 15.36 3.21
N PRO A 61 12.49 15.50 4.36
CA PRO A 61 12.14 14.80 5.60
C PRO A 61 10.85 15.31 6.27
N SER A 62 10.24 16.37 5.76
CA SER A 62 9.01 16.96 6.33
C SER A 62 7.75 16.14 6.08
N MET A 63 7.75 15.22 5.12
CA MET A 63 6.56 14.47 4.72
C MET A 63 6.68 12.99 5.06
N ALA A 64 5.75 12.42 5.83
CA ALA A 64 5.79 11.01 6.21
C ALA A 64 5.77 10.06 5.00
N ILE A 65 6.58 8.99 5.07
CA ILE A 65 6.71 7.95 4.04
C ILE A 65 5.35 7.33 3.69
N GLY A 66 4.49 7.11 4.70
CA GLY A 66 3.15 6.54 4.48
C GLY A 66 2.25 7.44 3.63
N THR A 67 2.26 8.75 3.88
CA THR A 67 1.48 9.73 3.11
C THR A 67 1.98 9.81 1.67
N LEU A 68 3.30 9.88 1.48
CA LEU A 68 3.93 9.83 0.16
C LEU A 68 3.59 8.54 -0.59
N GLY A 69 3.57 7.41 0.14
CA GLY A 69 3.17 6.11 -0.39
C GLY A 69 1.74 6.11 -0.92
N LEU A 70 0.80 6.71 -0.19
CA LEU A 70 -0.60 6.81 -0.64
C LEU A 70 -0.74 7.77 -1.83
N MET A 71 -0.03 8.90 -1.80
CA MET A 71 -0.07 9.89 -2.89
C MET A 71 0.44 9.33 -4.21
N ILE A 72 1.38 8.38 -4.19
CA ILE A 72 1.88 7.72 -5.40
C ILE A 72 0.98 6.54 -5.79
N GLN A 73 0.53 5.73 -4.83
CA GLN A 73 -0.21 4.51 -5.12
C GLN A 73 -1.66 4.74 -5.55
N ILE A 74 -2.36 5.74 -5.00
CA ILE A 74 -3.76 6.00 -5.36
C ILE A 74 -3.89 6.38 -6.86
N PRO A 75 -3.09 7.33 -7.40
CA PRO A 75 -3.13 7.64 -8.83
C PRO A 75 -2.72 6.44 -9.70
N LEU A 76 -1.68 5.69 -9.31
CA LEU A 76 -1.26 4.49 -10.04
C LEU A 76 -2.38 3.44 -10.11
N MET A 77 -3.11 3.24 -9.00
CA MET A 77 -4.26 2.33 -8.94
C MET A 77 -5.36 2.80 -9.88
N LEU A 78 -5.67 4.09 -9.90
CA LEU A 78 -6.69 4.66 -10.78
C LEU A 78 -6.31 4.54 -12.25
N ILE A 79 -5.05 4.82 -12.61
CA ILE A 79 -4.55 4.67 -13.99
C ILE A 79 -4.62 3.20 -14.40
N SER A 80 -4.32 2.26 -13.51
CA SER A 80 -4.42 0.84 -13.80
C SER A 80 -5.85 0.34 -14.04
N MET A 81 -6.87 1.09 -13.63
CA MET A 81 -8.28 0.74 -13.83
C MET A 81 -8.87 1.29 -15.14
N VAL A 82 -8.16 2.21 -15.80
CA VAL A 82 -8.51 2.78 -17.11
C VAL A 82 -7.87 1.95 -18.22
#